data_AF-A0A517ZBF2-F1
#
_entry.id   AF-A0A517ZBF2-F1
#
_cell.length_a   1.000
_cell.length_b   1.000
_cell.length_c   1.000
_cell.angle_alpha   90.00
_cell.angle_beta   90.00
_cell.angle_gamma   90.00
#
_symmetry.space_group_name_H-M   'P 1'
#
loop_
_entity.id
_entity.type
_entity.pdbx_description
1 polymer ?
#
loop_
_entity_poly.entity_id
_entity_poly.type
_entity_poly.pdbx_seq_one_letter_code
_entity_poly.pdbx_strand_id
1 'polypeptide(L)'
;MIRRTSENSWLLIAQTEHARIAAELARAWGNDRFAPLSLADWLVPAIRHHDDGWSDWDDAPHVDPETGTPRDFTEMAMADATAIWRRSIAVCSRAAGRAASGSQCLARLDNWLRPQQLPLTRDHEFILAQILEATEPLTEQTLTESADEASDETAAQPVPVILQQLQQAGVIVPRTITSETGFVLSADLQAPSPFGGLWVSRHFCDLAIRARENRTEAADLAAIDDFLNEQAPLQAEWREQLAAQIPEDELEPLIELGFRCVQRFDHLSLWLCCAERDKPFELAFPGAGQIHFIPGPDGQVVVDPWPFAADRLELVATPVRIPRQSYRNDEALHTEMAASRGTVLRWILLSAQ
;
A
#
# COMPACT_ATOMS: atom_id res chain seq x y z
N MET A 1 -1.56 12.04 -4.62
CA MET A 1 -3.04 12.04 -4.61
C MET A 1 -3.65 11.88 -6.01
N ILE A 2 -4.72 11.09 -6.12
CA ILE A 2 -5.57 10.95 -7.31
C ILE A 2 -6.69 11.99 -7.26
N ARG A 3 -6.87 12.79 -8.31
CA ARG A 3 -7.97 13.74 -8.46
C ARG A 3 -9.03 13.20 -9.42
N ARG A 4 -9.99 12.43 -8.89
CA ARG A 4 -11.10 11.89 -9.67
C ARG A 4 -12.18 12.96 -9.88
N THR A 5 -12.57 13.18 -11.12
CA THR A 5 -13.65 14.13 -11.45
C THR A 5 -15.02 13.48 -11.29
N SER A 6 -15.95 14.20 -10.64
CA SER A 6 -17.38 13.92 -10.56
C SER A 6 -18.14 15.22 -10.88
N GLU A 7 -19.37 15.16 -11.40
CA GLU A 7 -20.13 16.28 -11.97
C GLU A 7 -19.72 17.68 -11.47
N ASN A 8 -20.00 17.97 -10.20
CA ASN A 8 -19.74 19.26 -9.54
C ASN A 8 -18.69 19.18 -8.42
N SER A 9 -17.94 18.07 -8.30
CA SER A 9 -16.98 17.86 -7.22
C SER A 9 -15.75 17.08 -7.66
N TRP A 10 -14.63 17.31 -7.01
CA TRP A 10 -13.51 16.38 -7.06
C TRP A 10 -13.60 15.38 -5.90
N LEU A 11 -13.27 14.14 -6.21
CA LEU A 11 -13.05 13.08 -5.24
C LEU A 11 -11.53 12.86 -5.17
N LEU A 12 -10.95 13.29 -4.05
CA LEU A 12 -9.53 13.17 -3.78
C LEU A 12 -9.27 11.82 -3.09
N ILE A 13 -8.57 10.92 -3.78
CA ILE A 13 -8.22 9.59 -3.25
C ILE A 13 -6.72 9.58 -2.97
N ALA A 14 -6.32 9.18 -1.77
CA ALA A 14 -4.91 9.02 -1.40
C ALA A 14 -4.23 7.96 -2.28
N GLN A 15 -2.95 8.14 -2.59
CA GLN A 15 -2.17 7.14 -3.32
C GLN A 15 -2.01 5.86 -2.46
N THR A 16 -1.84 6.03 -1.15
CA THR A 16 -1.84 4.91 -0.20
C THR A 16 -3.15 4.11 -0.18
N GLU A 17 -4.27 4.70 -0.63
CA GLU A 17 -5.58 4.04 -0.69
C GLU A 17 -5.76 3.19 -1.95
N HIS A 18 -5.31 3.63 -3.15
CA HIS A 18 -5.32 2.70 -4.29
C HIS A 18 -4.31 1.58 -4.10
N ALA A 19 -3.15 1.83 -3.46
CA ALA A 19 -2.20 0.78 -3.12
C ALA A 19 -2.80 -0.25 -2.15
N ARG A 20 -3.68 0.18 -1.23
CA ARG A 20 -4.47 -0.74 -0.39
C ARG A 20 -5.40 -1.62 -1.23
N ILE A 21 -6.16 -1.02 -2.12
CA ILE A 21 -7.08 -1.74 -3.03
C ILE A 21 -6.32 -2.71 -3.93
N ALA A 22 -5.15 -2.30 -4.43
CA ALA A 22 -4.24 -3.14 -5.21
C ALA A 22 -3.84 -4.40 -4.41
N ALA A 23 -3.54 -4.24 -3.11
CA ALA A 23 -3.20 -5.34 -2.23
C ALA A 23 -4.40 -6.24 -1.88
N GLU A 24 -5.60 -5.68 -1.71
CA GLU A 24 -6.83 -6.47 -1.53
C GLU A 24 -7.10 -7.37 -2.74
N LEU A 25 -6.99 -6.81 -3.95
CA LEU A 25 -7.08 -7.56 -5.20
C LEU A 25 -6.02 -8.67 -5.27
N ALA A 26 -4.78 -8.38 -4.88
CA ALA A 26 -3.70 -9.35 -4.88
C ALA A 26 -3.91 -10.47 -3.84
N ARG A 27 -4.41 -10.15 -2.64
CA ARG A 27 -4.73 -11.13 -1.58
C ARG A 27 -5.86 -12.07 -1.97
N ALA A 28 -6.86 -11.55 -2.67
CA ALA A 28 -7.99 -12.33 -3.12
C ALA A 28 -7.67 -13.22 -4.32
N TRP A 29 -6.49 -13.10 -4.92
CA TRP A 29 -6.12 -13.80 -6.15
C TRP A 29 -5.89 -15.29 -5.95
N GLY A 30 -6.45 -16.09 -6.87
CA GLY A 30 -6.26 -17.53 -6.96
C GLY A 30 -7.56 -18.29 -6.77
N ASN A 31 -7.76 -19.37 -7.52
CA ASN A 31 -8.89 -20.30 -7.43
C ASN A 31 -8.54 -21.60 -8.19
N ASP A 32 -9.53 -22.45 -8.49
CA ASP A 32 -9.31 -23.72 -9.21
C ASP A 32 -8.71 -23.55 -10.61
N ARG A 33 -8.87 -22.37 -11.24
CA ARG A 33 -8.33 -22.04 -12.57
C ARG A 33 -7.02 -21.26 -12.49
N PHE A 34 -6.85 -20.42 -11.48
CA PHE A 34 -5.69 -19.53 -11.33
C PHE A 34 -4.91 -19.90 -10.08
N ALA A 35 -3.62 -20.21 -10.23
CA ALA A 35 -2.77 -20.44 -9.07
C ALA A 35 -2.72 -19.19 -8.17
N PRO A 36 -2.64 -19.35 -6.84
CA PRO A 36 -2.32 -18.25 -5.93
C PRO A 36 -1.01 -17.56 -6.34
N LEU A 37 -0.86 -16.29 -5.97
CA LEU A 37 0.35 -15.53 -6.29
C LEU A 37 1.59 -16.17 -5.63
N SER A 38 2.63 -16.41 -6.43
CA SER A 38 3.94 -16.82 -5.93
C SER A 38 4.54 -15.74 -5.03
N LEU A 39 5.21 -16.15 -3.96
CA LEU A 39 5.83 -15.25 -2.98
C LEU A 39 4.86 -14.21 -2.38
N ALA A 40 3.59 -14.58 -2.17
CA ALA A 40 2.57 -13.68 -1.63
C ALA A 40 3.01 -12.93 -0.36
N ASP A 41 3.74 -13.62 0.54
CA ASP A 41 4.33 -13.05 1.77
C ASP A 41 5.22 -11.82 1.53
N TRP A 42 5.82 -11.71 0.34
CA TRP A 42 6.70 -10.60 -0.06
C TRP A 42 6.00 -9.66 -1.04
N LEU A 43 5.24 -10.24 -1.97
CA LEU A 43 4.62 -9.52 -3.07
C LEU A 43 3.45 -8.65 -2.62
N VAL A 44 2.59 -9.17 -1.74
CA VAL A 44 1.43 -8.42 -1.26
C VAL A 44 1.85 -7.19 -0.45
N PRO A 45 2.81 -7.27 0.49
CA PRO A 45 3.37 -6.07 1.13
C PRO A 45 4.01 -5.10 0.14
N ALA A 46 4.74 -5.59 -0.87
CA ALA A 46 5.32 -4.72 -1.89
C ALA A 46 4.23 -3.94 -2.66
N ILE A 47 3.13 -4.60 -3.02
CA ILE A 47 1.96 -3.96 -3.65
C ILE A 47 1.26 -3.01 -2.67
N ARG A 48 1.10 -3.37 -1.40
CA ARG A 48 0.41 -2.54 -0.40
C ARG A 48 1.12 -1.21 -0.15
N HIS A 49 2.45 -1.23 -0.17
CA HIS A 49 3.29 -0.12 0.27
C HIS A 49 4.02 0.58 -0.88
N HIS A 50 3.80 0.18 -2.14
CA HIS A 50 4.51 0.78 -3.28
C HIS A 50 4.31 2.29 -3.41
N ASP A 51 3.26 2.86 -2.81
CA ASP A 51 2.98 4.30 -2.80
C ASP A 51 2.97 4.92 -1.40
N ASP A 52 3.56 4.27 -0.39
CA ASP A 52 3.62 4.83 0.98
C ASP A 52 4.39 6.14 1.07
N GLY A 53 5.32 6.41 0.13
CA GLY A 53 6.03 7.68 0.02
C GLY A 53 5.12 8.89 -0.25
N TRP A 54 3.87 8.66 -0.66
CA TRP A 54 2.89 9.72 -0.91
C TRP A 54 2.22 10.24 0.36
N SER A 55 2.34 9.56 1.51
CA SER A 55 1.57 9.89 2.72
C SER A 55 1.59 11.39 3.06
N ASP A 56 2.77 12.02 3.11
CA ASP A 56 2.88 13.46 3.41
C ASP A 56 2.19 14.35 2.36
N TRP A 57 2.24 13.96 1.09
CA TRP A 57 1.56 14.69 0.01
C TRP A 57 0.05 14.50 0.06
N ASP A 58 -0.40 13.30 0.40
CA ASP A 58 -1.83 12.99 0.52
C ASP A 58 -2.47 13.71 1.71
N ASP A 59 -1.73 13.91 2.80
CA ASP A 59 -2.17 14.68 3.98
C ASP A 59 -2.25 16.19 3.70
N ALA A 60 -1.35 16.73 2.86
CA ALA A 60 -1.26 18.15 2.56
C ALA A 60 -1.03 18.41 1.06
N PRO A 61 -2.01 18.14 0.18
CA PRO A 61 -1.84 18.30 -1.26
C PRO A 61 -1.73 19.78 -1.65
N HIS A 62 -0.96 20.06 -2.70
CA HIS A 62 -0.78 21.40 -3.23
C HIS A 62 -1.75 21.70 -4.37
N VAL A 63 -2.14 22.97 -4.50
CA VAL A 63 -2.83 23.48 -5.69
C VAL A 63 -1.83 23.82 -6.79
N ASP A 64 -2.26 23.69 -8.03
CA ASP A 64 -1.57 24.29 -9.17
C ASP A 64 -1.72 25.82 -9.10
N PRO A 65 -0.61 26.60 -9.13
CA PRO A 65 -0.66 28.05 -8.92
C PRO A 65 -1.26 28.81 -10.11
N GLU A 66 -1.32 28.21 -11.30
CA GLU A 66 -1.91 28.83 -12.49
C GLU A 66 -3.42 28.63 -12.53
N THR A 67 -3.89 27.44 -12.18
CA THR A 67 -5.30 27.05 -12.31
C THR A 67 -6.07 27.06 -10.98
N GLY A 68 -5.36 26.98 -9.86
CA GLY A 68 -5.92 26.79 -8.52
C GLY A 68 -6.56 25.42 -8.30
N THR A 69 -6.31 24.44 -9.16
CA THR A 69 -6.84 23.09 -8.99
C THR A 69 -5.90 22.23 -8.14
N PRO A 70 -6.37 21.34 -7.25
CA PRO A 70 -5.49 20.41 -6.50
C PRO A 70 -4.68 19.58 -7.48
N ARG A 71 -3.36 19.45 -7.35
CA ARG A 71 -2.56 18.71 -8.32
C ARG A 71 -2.91 17.22 -8.33
N ASP A 72 -3.10 16.65 -9.52
CA ASP A 72 -3.13 15.21 -9.71
C ASP A 72 -1.70 14.63 -9.71
N PHE A 73 -1.54 13.36 -9.32
CA PHE A 73 -0.24 12.67 -9.29
C PHE A 73 0.50 12.69 -10.64
N THR A 74 -0.24 12.81 -11.76
CA THR A 74 0.33 12.91 -13.11
C THR A 74 0.84 14.31 -13.49
N GLU A 75 0.50 15.34 -12.70
CA GLU A 75 0.75 16.76 -13.01
C GLU A 75 1.96 17.34 -12.25
N MET A 76 2.72 16.48 -11.56
CA MET A 76 3.82 16.90 -10.69
C MET A 76 5.11 17.14 -11.49
N ALA A 77 5.99 17.97 -10.93
CA ALA A 77 7.37 18.05 -11.36
C ALA A 77 8.09 16.73 -11.02
N MET A 78 9.05 16.32 -11.85
CA MET A 78 9.76 15.06 -11.63
C MET A 78 10.65 15.09 -10.39
N ALA A 79 11.10 16.28 -9.95
CA ALA A 79 11.80 16.43 -8.68
C ALA A 79 10.92 15.98 -7.49
N ASP A 80 9.65 16.39 -7.46
CA ASP A 80 8.71 16.01 -6.40
C ASP A 80 8.33 14.53 -6.52
N ALA A 81 7.98 14.07 -7.73
CA ALA A 81 7.58 12.69 -7.97
C ALA A 81 8.69 11.71 -7.60
N THR A 82 9.93 11.92 -8.06
CA THR A 82 11.04 11.02 -7.76
C THR A 82 11.47 11.08 -6.28
N ALA A 83 11.26 12.20 -5.57
CA ALA A 83 11.47 12.26 -4.12
C ALA A 83 10.44 11.40 -3.35
N ILE A 84 9.17 11.40 -3.79
CA ILE A 84 8.14 10.50 -3.29
C ILE A 84 8.51 9.04 -3.59
N TRP A 85 8.88 8.72 -4.83
CA TRP A 85 9.22 7.34 -5.23
C TRP A 85 10.41 6.78 -4.44
N ARG A 86 11.44 7.59 -4.17
CA ARG A 86 12.56 7.19 -3.28
C ARG A 86 12.08 6.77 -1.90
N ARG A 87 11.11 7.50 -1.32
CA ARG A 87 10.53 7.16 -0.02
C ARG A 87 9.73 5.87 -0.09
N SER A 88 8.91 5.68 -1.12
CA SER A 88 8.19 4.42 -1.32
C SER A 88 9.13 3.21 -1.46
N ILE A 89 10.21 3.35 -2.24
CA ILE A 89 11.22 2.30 -2.40
C ILE A 89 11.96 2.02 -1.07
N ALA A 90 12.29 3.08 -0.33
CA ALA A 90 12.89 2.94 1.00
C ALA A 90 11.95 2.24 1.98
N VAL A 91 10.63 2.51 1.91
CA VAL A 91 9.62 1.76 2.66
C VAL A 91 9.65 0.31 2.20
N CYS A 92 9.42 -0.02 0.93
CA CYS A 92 9.33 -1.42 0.50
C CYS A 92 10.63 -2.21 0.72
N SER A 93 11.81 -1.61 0.58
CA SER A 93 13.08 -2.27 0.88
C SER A 93 13.26 -2.60 2.37
N ARG A 94 12.52 -1.93 3.27
CA ARG A 94 12.55 -2.13 4.74
C ARG A 94 11.28 -2.82 5.29
N ALA A 95 10.15 -2.64 4.62
CA ALA A 95 8.79 -2.89 5.10
C ALA A 95 8.04 -3.97 4.30
N ALA A 96 8.47 -4.28 3.08
CA ALA A 96 7.85 -5.34 2.28
C ALA A 96 8.49 -6.71 2.53
N GLY A 97 9.14 -6.88 3.69
CA GLY A 97 9.62 -8.17 4.16
C GLY A 97 8.59 -8.79 5.07
N ARG A 98 8.74 -10.08 5.40
CA ARG A 98 8.01 -10.61 6.55
C ARG A 98 8.19 -9.63 7.70
N ALA A 99 7.10 -9.28 8.37
CA ALA A 99 7.19 -8.76 9.71
C ALA A 99 8.22 -9.61 10.49
N ALA A 100 9.04 -9.01 11.36
CA ALA A 100 9.91 -9.80 12.24
C ALA A 100 9.10 -10.99 12.76
N SER A 101 9.69 -12.19 12.70
CA SER A 101 8.94 -13.39 13.10
C SER A 101 8.33 -13.15 14.47
N GLY A 102 7.15 -13.71 14.77
CA GLY A 102 6.56 -13.58 16.10
C GLY A 102 7.61 -13.82 17.20
N SER A 103 8.51 -14.78 17.00
CA SER A 103 9.66 -15.04 17.87
C SER A 103 10.67 -13.89 18.03
N GLN A 104 10.96 -13.09 17.00
CA GLN A 104 11.83 -11.91 17.08
C GLN A 104 11.17 -10.75 17.84
N CYS A 105 9.89 -10.48 17.56
CA CYS A 105 9.12 -9.49 18.29
C CYS A 105 8.94 -9.90 19.77
N LEU A 106 8.63 -11.17 20.04
CA LEU A 106 8.56 -11.73 21.38
C LEU A 106 9.92 -11.70 22.09
N ALA A 107 11.03 -11.97 21.39
CA ALA A 107 12.36 -11.89 21.99
C ALA A 107 12.71 -10.45 22.40
N ARG A 108 12.34 -9.45 21.59
CA ARG A 108 12.54 -8.04 21.97
C ARG A 108 11.68 -7.67 23.19
N LEU A 109 10.42 -8.05 23.18
CA LEU A 109 9.51 -7.85 24.32
C LEU A 109 10.04 -8.53 25.59
N ASP A 110 10.44 -9.79 25.51
CA ASP A 110 10.96 -10.59 26.62
C ASP A 110 12.27 -10.01 27.19
N ASN A 111 13.14 -9.47 26.33
CA ASN A 111 14.33 -8.75 26.78
C ASN A 111 14.01 -7.48 27.57
N TRP A 112 12.87 -6.86 27.30
CA TRP A 112 12.39 -5.70 28.04
C TRP A 112 11.60 -6.10 29.31
N LEU A 113 10.77 -7.14 29.26
CA LEU A 113 9.96 -7.63 30.38
C LEU A 113 10.82 -8.24 31.51
N ARG A 114 11.86 -9.02 31.17
CA ARG A 114 12.69 -9.74 32.14
C ARG A 114 13.33 -8.86 33.22
N PRO A 115 14.00 -7.73 32.90
CA PRO A 115 14.53 -6.81 33.91
C PRO A 115 13.47 -6.24 34.87
N GLN A 116 12.21 -6.21 34.44
CA GLN A 116 11.08 -5.69 35.21
C GLN A 116 10.33 -6.77 35.99
N GLN A 117 10.80 -8.03 35.92
CA GLN A 117 10.17 -9.19 36.56
C GLN A 117 8.72 -9.42 36.10
N LEU A 118 8.40 -9.02 34.86
CA LEU A 118 7.12 -9.28 34.23
C LEU A 118 7.20 -10.56 33.37
N PRO A 119 6.16 -11.42 33.37
CA PRO A 119 6.14 -12.60 32.52
C PRO A 119 5.73 -12.24 31.09
N LEU A 120 6.34 -12.92 30.11
CA LEU A 120 5.76 -13.03 28.77
C LEU A 120 4.54 -13.96 28.85
N THR A 121 3.39 -13.52 28.33
CA THR A 121 2.10 -14.24 28.42
C THR A 121 1.53 -14.55 27.04
N ARG A 122 0.54 -15.45 26.97
CA ARG A 122 -0.19 -15.74 25.73
C ARG A 122 -0.94 -14.53 25.18
N ASP A 123 -1.37 -13.61 26.04
CA ASP A 123 -2.06 -12.39 25.61
C ASP A 123 -1.10 -11.49 24.80
N HIS A 124 0.19 -11.46 25.16
CA HIS A 124 1.21 -10.79 24.34
C HIS A 124 1.35 -11.44 22.97
N GLU A 125 1.41 -12.78 22.93
CA GLU A 125 1.52 -13.54 21.66
C GLU A 125 0.29 -13.28 20.77
N PHE A 126 -0.91 -13.28 21.35
CA PHE A 126 -2.16 -13.05 20.64
C PHE A 126 -2.21 -11.64 20.03
N ILE A 127 -2.03 -10.60 20.84
CA ILE A 127 -2.09 -9.21 20.37
C ILE A 127 -1.00 -8.95 19.34
N LEU A 128 0.20 -9.46 19.58
CA LEU A 128 1.29 -9.32 18.62
C LEU A 128 0.98 -10.05 17.30
N ALA A 129 0.38 -11.24 17.33
CA ALA A 129 -0.05 -11.95 16.11
C ALA A 129 -1.08 -11.13 15.32
N GLN A 130 -2.07 -10.52 15.99
CA GLN A 130 -3.02 -9.62 15.33
C GLN A 130 -2.32 -8.46 14.63
N ILE A 131 -1.34 -7.82 15.29
CA ILE A 131 -0.58 -6.71 14.71
C ILE A 131 0.34 -7.17 13.57
N LEU A 132 0.94 -8.36 13.67
CA LEU A 132 1.79 -8.95 12.63
C LEU A 132 1.00 -9.33 11.37
N GLU A 133 -0.26 -9.74 11.54
CA GLU A 133 -1.16 -10.12 10.44
C GLU A 133 -1.89 -8.92 9.83
N ALA A 134 -1.98 -7.82 10.57
CA ALA A 134 -2.70 -6.63 10.17
C ALA A 134 -2.09 -5.92 8.95
N THR A 135 -2.96 -5.55 8.01
CA THR A 135 -2.61 -4.74 6.83
C THR A 135 -2.74 -3.24 7.05
N GLU A 136 -3.34 -2.87 8.17
CA GLU A 136 -3.60 -1.51 8.60
C GLU A 136 -3.25 -1.41 10.08
N PRO A 137 -2.90 -0.21 10.58
CA PRO A 137 -2.70 -0.04 12.01
C PRO A 137 -4.00 -0.39 12.77
N LEU A 138 -3.92 -1.34 13.68
CA LEU A 138 -5.08 -1.72 14.51
C LEU A 138 -5.22 -0.74 15.67
N THR A 139 -6.45 -0.34 15.97
CA THR A 139 -6.74 0.51 17.13
C THR A 139 -6.79 -0.33 18.41
N GLU A 140 -6.66 0.32 19.57
CA GLU A 140 -6.86 -0.32 20.87
C GLU A 140 -8.25 -0.98 20.96
N GLN A 141 -9.27 -0.32 20.41
CA GLN A 141 -10.64 -0.83 20.40
C GLN A 141 -10.73 -2.13 19.59
N THR A 142 -10.25 -2.14 18.34
CA THR A 142 -10.30 -3.34 17.49
C THR A 142 -9.55 -4.51 18.12
N LEU A 143 -8.39 -4.25 18.73
CA LEU A 143 -7.62 -5.29 19.42
C LEU A 143 -8.32 -5.82 20.67
N THR A 144 -9.05 -4.97 21.39
CA THR A 144 -9.86 -5.37 22.55
C THR A 144 -11.03 -6.25 22.13
N GLU A 145 -11.75 -5.86 21.07
CA GLU A 145 -12.85 -6.65 20.51
C GLU A 145 -12.36 -8.04 20.07
N SER A 146 -11.24 -8.12 19.34
CA SER A 146 -10.63 -9.41 18.95
C SER A 146 -10.20 -10.26 20.15
N ALA A 147 -9.69 -9.65 21.22
CA ALA A 147 -9.26 -10.38 22.41
C ALA A 147 -10.43 -10.92 23.22
N ASP A 148 -11.50 -10.12 23.35
CA ASP A 148 -12.73 -10.52 24.05
C ASP A 148 -13.42 -11.70 23.34
N GLU A 149 -13.49 -11.67 22.01
CA GLU A 149 -14.05 -12.76 21.19
C GLU A 149 -13.25 -14.06 21.30
N ALA A 150 -11.93 -13.97 21.52
CA ALA A 150 -11.03 -15.12 21.63
C ALA A 150 -10.94 -15.70 23.05
N SER A 151 -11.50 -15.02 24.08
CA SER A 151 -11.29 -15.39 25.48
C SER A 151 -12.30 -16.42 26.00
N ASP A 152 -11.81 -17.63 26.31
CA ASP A 152 -12.52 -18.62 27.14
C ASP A 152 -12.23 -18.33 28.64
N GLU A 153 -12.95 -17.37 29.22
CA GLU A 153 -13.21 -17.20 30.68
C GLU A 153 -12.04 -17.19 31.70
N THR A 154 -10.78 -16.89 31.35
CA THR A 154 -9.71 -16.65 32.35
C THR A 154 -9.12 -15.25 32.28
N ALA A 155 -8.60 -14.75 33.41
CA ALA A 155 -8.16 -13.35 33.61
C ALA A 155 -7.12 -12.90 32.57
N ALA A 156 -7.60 -12.39 31.44
CA ALA A 156 -6.80 -11.80 30.38
C ALA A 156 -6.19 -10.48 30.86
N GLN A 157 -4.92 -10.27 30.53
CA GLN A 157 -4.28 -8.98 30.75
C GLN A 157 -4.97 -7.93 29.87
N PRO A 158 -5.33 -6.74 30.39
CA PRO A 158 -6.00 -5.73 29.58
C PRO A 158 -5.16 -5.32 28.37
N VAL A 159 -5.76 -5.28 27.18
CA VAL A 159 -5.11 -4.85 25.92
C VAL A 159 -4.33 -3.54 26.05
N PRO A 160 -4.82 -2.50 26.74
CA PRO A 160 -4.06 -1.25 26.91
C PRO A 160 -2.72 -1.46 27.63
N VAL A 161 -2.64 -2.41 28.56
CA VAL A 161 -1.40 -2.74 29.27
C VAL A 161 -0.42 -3.45 28.34
N ILE A 162 -0.92 -4.39 27.51
CA ILE A 162 -0.09 -5.12 26.53
C ILE A 162 0.48 -4.14 25.49
N LEU A 163 -0.36 -3.24 24.97
CA LEU A 163 0.07 -2.21 24.02
C LEU A 163 1.13 -1.30 24.62
N GLN A 164 0.94 -0.84 25.86
CA GLN A 164 1.94 -0.04 26.56
C GLN A 164 3.29 -0.78 26.67
N GLN A 165 3.27 -2.07 27.01
CA GLN A 165 4.48 -2.88 27.13
C GLN A 165 5.17 -3.08 25.78
N LEU A 166 4.41 -3.39 24.72
CA LEU A 166 4.93 -3.49 23.36
C LEU A 166 5.55 -2.17 22.88
N GLN A 167 4.93 -1.03 23.20
CA GLN A 167 5.47 0.30 22.86
C GLN A 167 6.76 0.60 23.63
N GLN A 168 6.78 0.36 24.94
CA GLN A 168 7.97 0.62 25.77
C GLN A 168 9.13 -0.31 25.43
N ALA A 169 8.83 -1.53 24.98
CA ALA A 169 9.82 -2.46 24.44
C ALA A 169 10.30 -2.08 23.02
N GLY A 170 9.73 -1.04 22.41
CA GLY A 170 10.05 -0.64 21.03
C GLY A 170 9.66 -1.69 20.00
N VAL A 171 8.63 -2.49 20.28
CA VAL A 171 8.08 -3.49 19.37
C VAL A 171 7.09 -2.86 18.39
N ILE A 172 6.27 -1.93 18.89
CA ILE A 172 5.26 -1.20 18.10
C ILE A 172 5.40 0.31 18.30
N VAL A 173 4.89 1.07 17.34
CA VAL A 173 4.78 2.53 17.38
C VAL A 173 3.35 2.97 17.06
N PRO A 174 2.87 4.06 17.68
CA PRO A 174 1.57 4.63 17.33
C PRO A 174 1.63 5.27 15.94
N ARG A 175 0.57 5.09 15.16
CA ARG A 175 0.35 5.71 13.85
C ARG A 175 -1.05 6.31 13.83
N THR A 176 -1.15 7.61 13.54
CA THR A 176 -2.43 8.30 13.45
C THR A 176 -3.15 7.85 12.17
N ILE A 177 -4.39 7.36 12.31
CA ILE A 177 -5.29 7.06 11.20
C ILE A 177 -6.47 8.00 11.32
N THR A 178 -6.59 8.97 10.40
CA THR A 178 -7.69 9.96 10.34
C THR A 178 -7.86 10.82 11.61
N SER A 179 -8.32 10.24 12.72
CA SER A 179 -8.49 10.84 14.06
C SER A 179 -8.21 9.88 15.24
N GLU A 180 -7.92 8.61 14.96
CA GLU A 180 -7.66 7.57 15.96
C GLU A 180 -6.20 7.12 15.93
N THR A 181 -5.70 6.62 17.06
CA THR A 181 -4.34 6.08 17.15
C THR A 181 -4.39 4.57 16.92
N GLY A 182 -3.83 4.12 15.80
CA GLY A 182 -3.56 2.71 15.57
C GLY A 182 -2.10 2.35 15.89
N PHE A 183 -1.79 1.06 15.91
CA PHE A 183 -0.46 0.55 16.23
C PHE A 183 0.12 -0.28 15.08
N VAL A 184 1.40 -0.05 14.78
CA VAL A 184 2.18 -0.82 13.79
C VAL A 184 3.50 -1.27 14.38
N LEU A 185 4.15 -2.28 13.80
CA LEU A 185 5.50 -2.66 14.20
C LEU A 185 6.50 -1.51 13.99
N SER A 186 7.46 -1.41 14.91
CA SER A 186 8.61 -0.52 14.75
C SER A 186 9.34 -0.81 13.44
N ALA A 187 9.79 0.25 12.75
CA ALA A 187 10.37 0.13 11.42
C ALA A 187 11.62 -0.77 11.36
N ASP A 188 12.38 -0.89 12.46
CA ASP A 188 13.56 -1.76 12.56
C ASP A 188 13.23 -3.23 12.86
N LEU A 189 11.95 -3.53 13.15
CA LEU A 189 11.38 -4.89 13.25
C LEU A 189 10.64 -5.31 11.98
N GLN A 190 10.66 -4.47 10.95
CA GLN A 190 10.24 -4.89 9.62
C GLN A 190 11.51 -5.43 8.95
N ALA A 191 11.54 -6.72 8.62
CA ALA A 191 12.74 -7.30 8.03
C ALA A 191 12.96 -6.65 6.65
N PRO A 192 14.21 -6.28 6.29
CA PRO A 192 14.49 -5.81 4.95
C PRO A 192 13.98 -6.79 3.90
N SER A 193 13.43 -6.25 2.82
CA SER A 193 12.96 -7.02 1.68
C SER A 193 13.71 -6.60 0.44
N PRO A 194 14.80 -7.31 0.12
CA PRO A 194 15.49 -7.12 -1.15
C PRO A 194 14.53 -7.28 -2.34
N PHE A 195 13.59 -8.24 -2.27
CA PHE A 195 12.55 -8.38 -3.29
C PHE A 195 11.64 -7.14 -3.40
N GLY A 196 11.12 -6.65 -2.27
CA GLY A 196 10.25 -5.48 -2.26
C GLY A 196 10.94 -4.22 -2.76
N GLY A 197 12.17 -3.97 -2.31
CA GLY A 197 13.00 -2.87 -2.80
C GLY A 197 13.22 -2.97 -4.31
N LEU A 198 13.57 -4.15 -4.79
CA LEU A 198 13.85 -4.39 -6.21
C LEU A 198 12.60 -4.26 -7.09
N TRP A 199 11.49 -4.89 -6.73
CA TRP A 199 10.25 -4.84 -7.55
C TRP A 199 9.70 -3.43 -7.65
N VAL A 200 9.64 -2.69 -6.54
CA VAL A 200 9.11 -1.33 -6.50
C VAL A 200 10.08 -0.33 -7.13
N SER A 201 11.39 -0.52 -6.96
CA SER A 201 12.39 0.29 -7.67
C SER A 201 12.32 0.07 -9.18
N ARG A 202 12.20 -1.19 -9.66
CA ARG A 202 11.98 -1.46 -11.10
C ARG A 202 10.68 -0.83 -11.61
N HIS A 203 9.60 -0.89 -10.83
CA HIS A 203 8.33 -0.23 -11.15
C HIS A 203 8.50 1.28 -11.40
N PHE A 204 9.09 2.01 -10.44
CA PHE A 204 9.28 3.45 -10.60
C PHE A 204 10.35 3.83 -11.62
N CYS A 205 11.40 3.03 -11.80
CA CYS A 205 12.36 3.24 -12.89
C CYS A 205 11.69 3.11 -14.26
N ASP A 206 10.79 2.14 -14.45
CA ASP A 206 10.02 2.01 -15.69
C ASP A 206 9.09 3.22 -15.92
N LEU A 207 8.46 3.75 -14.87
CA LEU A 207 7.68 4.99 -14.95
C LEU A 207 8.56 6.21 -15.28
N ALA A 208 9.73 6.32 -14.66
CA ALA A 208 10.70 7.39 -14.92
C ALA A 208 11.17 7.38 -16.38
N ILE A 209 11.49 6.20 -16.92
CA ILE A 209 11.88 6.02 -18.33
C ILE A 209 10.75 6.47 -19.27
N ARG A 210 9.51 6.04 -19.03
CA ARG A 210 8.36 6.47 -19.85
C ARG A 210 8.06 7.97 -19.71
N ALA A 211 8.20 8.53 -18.51
CA ALA A 211 8.05 9.97 -18.29
C ALA A 211 9.09 10.74 -19.10
N ARG A 212 10.33 10.23 -19.15
CA ARG A 212 11.42 10.82 -19.93
C ARG A 212 11.10 10.97 -21.42
N GLU A 213 10.34 10.03 -22.00
CA GLU A 213 9.93 10.07 -23.41
C GLU A 213 8.99 11.23 -23.74
N ASN A 214 8.28 11.75 -22.73
CA ASN A 214 7.20 12.72 -22.90
C ASN A 214 7.48 14.10 -22.25
N ARG A 215 8.64 14.25 -21.58
CA ARG A 215 9.03 15.48 -20.89
C ARG A 215 10.15 16.21 -21.67
N THR A 216 10.10 17.54 -21.66
CA THR A 216 11.10 18.39 -22.35
C THR A 216 11.86 19.31 -21.41
N GLU A 217 11.32 19.59 -20.22
CA GLU A 217 11.93 20.51 -19.26
C GLU A 217 13.25 19.96 -18.72
N ALA A 218 14.31 20.78 -18.79
CA ALA A 218 15.66 20.35 -18.39
C ALA A 218 15.73 19.89 -16.93
N ALA A 219 14.98 20.54 -16.04
CA ALA A 219 14.90 20.16 -14.63
C ALA A 219 14.24 18.79 -14.44
N ASP A 220 13.18 18.49 -15.22
CA ASP A 220 12.52 17.19 -15.15
C ASP A 220 13.43 16.07 -15.65
N LEU A 221 14.12 16.30 -16.78
CA LEU A 221 15.06 15.35 -17.35
C LEU A 221 16.23 15.06 -16.39
N ALA A 222 16.78 16.09 -15.75
CA ALA A 222 17.84 15.93 -14.76
C ALA A 222 17.37 15.12 -13.55
N ALA A 223 16.18 15.43 -12.99
CA ALA A 223 15.63 14.69 -11.85
C ALA A 223 15.37 13.21 -12.18
N ILE A 224 14.92 12.90 -13.40
CA ILE A 224 14.78 11.53 -13.91
C ILE A 224 16.13 10.83 -13.97
N ASP A 225 17.12 11.45 -14.63
CA ASP A 225 18.43 10.85 -14.85
C ASP A 225 19.14 10.61 -13.49
N ASP A 226 19.06 11.55 -12.55
CA ASP A 226 19.57 11.40 -11.18
C ASP A 226 18.89 10.25 -10.44
N PHE A 227 17.55 10.16 -10.51
CA PHE A 227 16.80 9.07 -9.90
C PHE A 227 17.23 7.70 -10.45
N LEU A 228 17.31 7.55 -11.78
CA LEU A 228 17.73 6.29 -12.40
C LEU A 228 19.17 5.91 -12.02
N ASN A 229 20.09 6.87 -11.99
CA ASN A 229 21.48 6.67 -11.60
C ASN A 229 21.62 6.23 -10.13
N GLU A 230 20.79 6.78 -9.23
CA GLU A 230 20.76 6.39 -7.81
C GLU A 230 20.14 5.01 -7.59
N GLN A 231 19.10 4.66 -8.35
CA GLN A 231 18.40 3.38 -8.18
C GLN A 231 19.22 2.19 -8.71
N ALA A 232 20.02 2.38 -9.76
CA ALA A 232 20.82 1.30 -10.35
C ALA A 232 21.73 0.55 -9.35
N PRO A 233 22.59 1.21 -8.53
CA PRO A 233 23.42 0.51 -7.54
C PRO A 233 22.60 -0.14 -6.42
N LEU A 234 21.48 0.45 -6.00
CA LEU A 234 20.61 -0.15 -4.97
C LEU A 234 19.95 -1.45 -5.47
N GLN A 235 19.47 -1.45 -6.71
CA GLN A 235 18.94 -2.65 -7.34
C GLN A 235 20.02 -3.74 -7.48
N ALA A 236 21.26 -3.37 -7.81
CA ALA A 236 22.38 -4.31 -7.85
C ALA A 236 22.67 -4.91 -6.47
N GLU A 237 22.65 -4.10 -5.41
CA GLU A 237 22.85 -4.56 -4.02
C GLU A 237 21.77 -5.56 -3.59
N TRP A 238 20.48 -5.24 -3.80
CA TRP A 238 19.39 -6.17 -3.44
C TRP A 238 19.43 -7.45 -4.27
N ARG A 239 19.82 -7.38 -5.54
CA ARG A 239 20.03 -8.58 -6.37
C ARG A 239 21.14 -9.45 -5.79
N GLU A 240 22.28 -8.87 -5.40
CA GLU A 240 23.39 -9.60 -4.78
C GLU A 240 22.96 -10.29 -3.47
N GLN A 241 22.20 -9.61 -2.62
CA GLN A 241 21.65 -10.18 -1.38
C GLN A 241 20.74 -11.40 -1.64
N LEU A 242 19.95 -11.38 -2.71
CA LEU A 242 19.08 -12.48 -3.10
C LEU A 242 19.87 -13.63 -3.76
N ALA A 243 20.83 -13.31 -4.62
CA ALA A 243 21.68 -14.28 -5.30
C ALA A 243 22.56 -15.10 -4.34
N ALA A 244 22.81 -14.58 -3.12
CA ALA A 244 23.46 -15.34 -2.06
C ALA A 244 22.63 -16.53 -1.55
N GLN A 245 21.32 -16.56 -1.81
CA GLN A 245 20.38 -17.56 -1.28
C GLN A 245 19.60 -18.29 -2.39
N ILE A 246 19.44 -17.67 -3.56
CA ILE A 246 18.64 -18.17 -4.67
C ILE A 246 19.53 -18.26 -5.91
N PRO A 247 19.60 -19.41 -6.62
CA PRO A 247 20.32 -19.52 -7.88
C PRO A 247 19.86 -18.47 -8.91
N GLU A 248 20.79 -17.93 -9.68
CA GLU A 248 20.53 -16.83 -10.62
C GLU A 248 19.42 -17.16 -11.65
N ASP A 249 19.37 -18.40 -12.13
CA ASP A 249 18.37 -18.90 -13.08
C ASP A 249 16.96 -19.01 -12.49
N GLU A 250 16.85 -19.20 -11.18
CA GLU A 250 15.59 -19.14 -10.44
C GLU A 250 15.23 -17.70 -10.01
N LEU A 251 16.24 -16.88 -9.72
CA LEU A 251 16.07 -15.52 -9.21
C LEU A 251 15.48 -14.57 -10.25
N GLU A 252 16.04 -14.55 -11.48
CA GLU A 252 15.59 -13.60 -12.51
C GLU A 252 14.09 -13.71 -12.85
N PRO A 253 13.52 -14.92 -13.04
CA PRO A 253 12.07 -15.08 -13.21
C PRO A 253 11.24 -14.54 -12.02
N LEU A 254 11.71 -14.68 -10.78
CA LEU A 254 11.01 -14.17 -9.59
C LEU A 254 11.06 -12.64 -9.53
N ILE A 255 12.19 -12.05 -9.92
CA ILE A 255 12.36 -10.59 -10.04
C ILE A 255 11.40 -10.03 -11.09
N GLU A 256 11.33 -10.64 -12.26
CA GLU A 256 10.42 -10.21 -13.33
C GLU A 256 8.95 -10.41 -12.94
N LEU A 257 8.61 -11.56 -12.35
CA LEU A 257 7.26 -11.87 -11.91
C LEU A 257 6.73 -10.82 -10.94
N GLY A 258 7.46 -10.53 -9.86
CA GLY A 258 6.98 -9.57 -8.86
C GLY A 258 6.93 -8.14 -9.38
N PHE A 259 7.91 -7.71 -10.19
CA PHE A 259 7.87 -6.42 -10.87
C PHE A 259 6.60 -6.26 -11.72
N ARG A 260 6.26 -7.29 -12.52
CA ARG A 260 5.04 -7.27 -13.32
C ARG A 260 3.79 -7.30 -12.47
N CYS A 261 3.75 -8.08 -11.40
CA CYS A 261 2.62 -8.09 -10.48
C CYS A 261 2.38 -6.70 -9.86
N VAL A 262 3.42 -6.02 -9.36
CA VAL A 262 3.31 -4.63 -8.88
C VAL A 262 2.70 -3.74 -9.96
N GLN A 263 3.23 -3.79 -11.19
CA GLN A 263 2.67 -3.01 -12.32
C GLN A 263 1.19 -3.30 -12.62
N ARG A 264 0.76 -4.57 -12.55
CA ARG A 264 -0.62 -4.93 -12.92
C ARG A 264 -1.61 -4.56 -11.82
N PHE A 265 -1.27 -4.80 -10.56
CA PHE A 265 -2.16 -4.44 -9.46
C PHE A 265 -2.22 -2.91 -9.27
N ASP A 266 -1.11 -2.20 -9.45
CA ASP A 266 -1.10 -0.73 -9.55
C ASP A 266 -2.07 -0.26 -10.66
N HIS A 267 -1.87 -0.70 -11.90
CA HIS A 267 -2.70 -0.28 -13.03
C HIS A 267 -4.19 -0.61 -12.85
N LEU A 268 -4.53 -1.79 -12.33
CA LEU A 268 -5.94 -2.14 -12.07
C LEU A 268 -6.55 -1.25 -10.97
N SER A 269 -5.80 -0.96 -9.90
CA SER A 269 -6.28 -0.09 -8.83
C SER A 269 -6.47 1.36 -9.30
N LEU A 270 -5.54 1.90 -10.11
CA LEU A 270 -5.67 3.20 -10.75
C LEU A 270 -6.83 3.22 -11.76
N TRP A 271 -7.04 2.11 -12.47
CA TRP A 271 -8.23 1.95 -13.30
C TRP A 271 -9.49 2.05 -12.44
N LEU A 272 -9.59 1.46 -11.27
CA LEU A 272 -10.78 1.68 -10.43
C LEU A 272 -10.88 3.14 -9.92
N CYS A 273 -9.77 3.73 -9.48
CA CYS A 273 -9.76 4.97 -8.71
C CYS A 273 -9.86 6.25 -9.56
N CYS A 274 -9.14 6.36 -10.69
CA CYS A 274 -8.95 7.64 -11.38
C CYS A 274 -10.21 8.21 -12.07
N ALA A 275 -11.17 7.37 -12.45
CA ALA A 275 -12.38 7.82 -13.13
C ALA A 275 -13.55 6.85 -12.92
N GLU A 276 -14.75 7.34 -13.14
CA GLU A 276 -15.90 6.48 -13.41
C GLU A 276 -15.69 5.74 -14.74
N ARG A 277 -16.06 4.45 -14.79
CA ARG A 277 -15.73 3.58 -15.91
C ARG A 277 -16.99 3.23 -16.67
N ASP A 278 -16.91 3.47 -17.97
CA ASP A 278 -17.99 3.25 -18.94
C ASP A 278 -17.57 2.31 -20.08
N LYS A 279 -16.29 1.94 -20.14
CA LYS A 279 -15.69 1.13 -21.20
C LYS A 279 -14.99 -0.11 -20.64
N PRO A 280 -15.06 -1.24 -21.34
CA PRO A 280 -14.26 -2.42 -21.01
C PRO A 280 -12.77 -2.11 -20.95
N PHE A 281 -12.09 -2.80 -20.06
CA PHE A 281 -10.67 -2.71 -19.83
C PHE A 281 -10.08 -4.11 -19.82
N GLU A 282 -8.92 -4.27 -20.45
CA GLU A 282 -8.23 -5.56 -20.52
C GLU A 282 -6.85 -5.41 -19.93
N LEU A 283 -6.48 -6.38 -19.09
CA LEU A 283 -5.18 -6.38 -18.46
C LEU A 283 -4.62 -7.80 -18.42
N ALA A 284 -3.40 -7.94 -18.94
CA ALA A 284 -2.67 -9.20 -18.88
C ALA A 284 -1.97 -9.35 -17.53
N PHE A 285 -2.21 -10.46 -16.85
CA PHE A 285 -1.53 -10.82 -15.60
C PHE A 285 -0.50 -11.94 -15.81
N PRO A 286 0.66 -11.88 -15.13
CA PRO A 286 1.66 -12.95 -15.19
C PRO A 286 1.05 -14.31 -14.85
N GLY A 287 1.23 -15.30 -15.72
CA GLY A 287 0.71 -16.65 -15.52
C GLY A 287 -0.81 -16.83 -15.73
N ALA A 288 -1.60 -15.76 -15.83
CA ALA A 288 -3.06 -15.82 -15.97
C ALA A 288 -3.57 -15.38 -17.35
N GLY A 289 -2.74 -14.71 -18.16
CA GLY A 289 -3.16 -14.21 -19.47
C GLY A 289 -4.03 -12.97 -19.37
N GLN A 290 -4.87 -12.74 -20.38
CA GLN A 290 -5.76 -11.57 -20.43
C GLN A 290 -6.96 -11.74 -19.52
N ILE A 291 -7.28 -10.69 -18.77
CA ILE A 291 -8.50 -10.56 -17.98
C ILE A 291 -9.25 -9.31 -18.43
N HIS A 292 -10.54 -9.48 -18.67
CA HIS A 292 -11.48 -8.46 -19.10
C HIS A 292 -12.25 -7.95 -17.87
N PHE A 293 -12.34 -6.63 -17.75
CA PHE A 293 -13.08 -5.91 -16.72
C PHE A 293 -14.13 -5.06 -17.42
N ILE A 294 -15.41 -5.39 -17.22
CA ILE A 294 -16.54 -4.77 -17.91
C ILE A 294 -17.36 -3.98 -16.88
N PRO A 295 -17.29 -2.63 -16.91
CA PRO A 295 -18.07 -1.80 -16.00
C PRO A 295 -19.58 -1.98 -16.20
N GLY A 296 -20.31 -2.01 -15.09
CA GLY A 296 -21.76 -2.02 -15.01
C GLY A 296 -22.29 -0.85 -14.17
N PRO A 297 -23.61 -0.78 -13.96
CA PRO A 297 -24.22 0.25 -13.11
C PRO A 297 -23.78 0.11 -11.65
N ASP A 298 -23.89 1.21 -10.89
CA ASP A 298 -23.72 1.24 -9.44
C ASP A 298 -22.38 0.65 -8.93
N GLY A 299 -21.30 0.85 -9.70
CA GLY A 299 -19.95 0.39 -9.35
C GLY A 299 -19.70 -1.09 -9.59
N GLN A 300 -20.62 -1.80 -10.25
CA GLN A 300 -20.39 -3.20 -10.62
C GLN A 300 -19.29 -3.31 -11.68
N VAL A 301 -18.48 -4.36 -11.60
CA VAL A 301 -17.48 -4.71 -12.61
C VAL A 301 -17.54 -6.21 -12.84
N VAL A 302 -17.96 -6.63 -14.03
CA VAL A 302 -17.89 -8.04 -14.42
C VAL A 302 -16.45 -8.36 -14.83
N VAL A 303 -15.91 -9.46 -14.30
CA VAL A 303 -14.53 -9.90 -14.55
C VAL A 303 -14.55 -11.28 -15.22
N ASP A 304 -13.89 -11.38 -16.37
CA ASP A 304 -13.79 -12.61 -17.15
C ASP A 304 -12.39 -12.78 -17.74
N PRO A 305 -11.69 -13.90 -17.53
CA PRO A 305 -12.03 -14.96 -16.57
C PRO A 305 -11.90 -14.49 -15.12
N TRP A 306 -12.73 -15.03 -14.21
CA TRP A 306 -12.71 -14.69 -12.79
C TRP A 306 -11.45 -15.22 -12.09
N PRO A 307 -10.55 -14.35 -11.57
CA PRO A 307 -9.27 -14.79 -11.01
C PRO A 307 -9.25 -14.94 -9.49
N PHE A 308 -10.34 -14.63 -8.79
CA PHE A 308 -10.35 -14.50 -7.34
C PHE A 308 -10.93 -15.73 -6.64
N ALA A 309 -10.51 -15.93 -5.39
CA ALA A 309 -10.89 -17.08 -4.56
C ALA A 309 -12.35 -17.02 -4.11
N ALA A 310 -12.83 -15.82 -3.79
CA ALA A 310 -14.22 -15.58 -3.44
C ALA A 310 -15.08 -15.46 -4.72
N ASP A 311 -16.37 -15.78 -4.64
CA ASP A 311 -17.31 -15.64 -5.78
C ASP A 311 -17.65 -14.17 -6.10
N ARG A 312 -17.36 -13.28 -5.15
CA ARG A 312 -17.66 -11.85 -5.20
C ARG A 312 -16.61 -11.11 -4.39
N LEU A 313 -16.12 -9.99 -4.92
CA LEU A 313 -15.28 -9.07 -4.19
C LEU A 313 -15.93 -7.70 -4.11
N GLU A 314 -15.83 -7.10 -2.93
CA GLU A 314 -16.30 -5.74 -2.69
C GLU A 314 -15.11 -4.91 -2.24
N LEU A 315 -14.84 -3.84 -2.98
CA LEU A 315 -13.73 -2.92 -2.72
C LEU A 315 -14.34 -1.57 -2.39
N VAL A 316 -13.76 -0.88 -1.42
CA VAL A 316 -14.20 0.45 -1.02
C VAL A 316 -13.02 1.41 -1.01
N ALA A 317 -13.29 2.69 -1.27
CA ALA A 317 -12.35 3.78 -1.02
C ALA A 317 -13.08 4.93 -0.33
N THR A 318 -12.39 5.65 0.54
CA THR A 318 -12.94 6.83 1.23
C THR A 318 -12.33 8.12 0.71
N PRO A 319 -12.76 8.65 -0.46
CA PRO A 319 -12.24 9.92 -0.94
C PRO A 319 -12.69 11.11 -0.10
N VAL A 320 -11.85 12.14 -0.09
CA VAL A 320 -12.25 13.48 0.35
C VAL A 320 -12.98 14.16 -0.80
N ARG A 321 -14.27 14.47 -0.61
CA ARG A 321 -15.09 15.17 -1.61
C ARG A 321 -14.98 16.68 -1.41
N ILE A 322 -14.56 17.40 -2.43
CA ILE A 322 -14.48 18.88 -2.42
C ILE A 322 -15.20 19.50 -3.62
N PRO A 323 -15.66 20.76 -3.52
CA PRO A 323 -16.19 21.48 -4.67
C PRO A 323 -15.19 21.55 -5.83
N ARG A 324 -15.70 21.38 -7.05
CA ARG A 324 -14.90 21.55 -8.27
C ARG A 324 -14.78 23.03 -8.61
N GLN A 325 -13.83 23.72 -7.98
CA GLN A 325 -13.58 25.15 -8.15
C GLN A 325 -12.08 25.46 -8.11
N SER A 326 -11.72 26.69 -8.48
CA SER A 326 -10.35 27.18 -8.30
C SER A 326 -10.13 27.62 -6.85
N TYR A 327 -9.05 27.14 -6.24
CA TYR A 327 -8.62 27.49 -4.89
C TYR A 327 -7.49 28.52 -4.96
N ARG A 328 -7.57 29.54 -4.11
CA ARG A 328 -6.58 30.63 -4.08
C ARG A 328 -5.18 30.17 -3.63
N ASN A 329 -5.12 29.15 -2.78
CA ASN A 329 -3.91 28.62 -2.14
C ASN A 329 -4.22 27.27 -1.48
N ASP A 330 -3.16 26.60 -1.01
CA ASP A 330 -3.25 25.30 -0.32
C ASP A 330 -4.13 25.36 0.93
N GLU A 331 -4.04 26.44 1.73
CA GLU A 331 -4.86 26.61 2.94
C GLU A 331 -6.37 26.58 2.65
N ALA A 332 -6.80 27.22 1.55
CA ALA A 332 -8.19 27.19 1.13
C ALA A 332 -8.63 25.78 0.70
N LEU A 333 -7.77 25.04 0.01
CA LEU A 333 -8.00 23.65 -0.34
C LEU A 333 -8.13 22.78 0.94
N HIS A 334 -7.18 22.88 1.86
CA HIS A 334 -7.16 22.09 3.09
C HIS A 334 -8.37 22.39 3.98
N THR A 335 -8.85 23.63 4.00
CA THR A 335 -10.08 24.00 4.70
C THR A 335 -11.30 23.26 4.13
N GLU A 336 -11.45 23.19 2.80
CA GLU A 336 -12.54 22.42 2.19
C GLU A 336 -12.37 20.91 2.42
N MET A 337 -11.15 20.40 2.38
CA MET A 337 -10.87 18.99 2.66
C MET A 337 -11.29 18.62 4.10
N ALA A 338 -10.93 19.44 5.07
CA ALA A 338 -11.29 19.25 6.48
C ALA A 338 -12.81 19.39 6.74
N ALA A 339 -13.50 20.20 5.94
CA ALA A 339 -14.95 20.36 6.02
C ALA A 339 -15.73 19.25 5.27
N SER A 340 -15.04 18.39 4.52
CA SER A 340 -15.66 17.35 3.71
C SER A 340 -16.45 16.36 4.55
N ARG A 341 -17.63 15.97 4.08
CA ARG A 341 -18.40 14.88 4.67
C ARG A 341 -17.95 13.57 4.04
N GLY A 342 -17.77 12.54 4.88
CA GLY A 342 -17.32 11.22 4.45
C GLY A 342 -18.07 10.75 3.19
N THR A 343 -17.31 10.46 2.14
CA THR A 343 -17.80 9.89 0.89
C THR A 343 -17.19 8.50 0.74
N VAL A 344 -17.97 7.54 0.24
CA VAL A 344 -17.51 6.18 -0.03
C VAL A 344 -17.69 5.90 -1.51
N LEU A 345 -16.63 5.44 -2.17
CA LEU A 345 -16.70 4.75 -3.45
C LEU A 345 -16.74 3.26 -3.19
N ARG A 346 -17.57 2.55 -3.94
CA ARG A 346 -17.73 1.10 -3.84
C ARG A 346 -17.65 0.49 -5.22
N TRP A 347 -16.88 -0.58 -5.34
CA TRP A 347 -16.84 -1.43 -6.52
C TRP A 347 -17.22 -2.85 -6.14
N ILE A 348 -18.07 -3.47 -6.94
CA ILE A 348 -18.52 -4.85 -6.74
C ILE A 348 -18.05 -5.67 -7.93
N LEU A 349 -17.02 -6.46 -7.73
CA LEU A 349 -16.46 -7.34 -8.75
C LEU A 349 -17.22 -8.68 -8.72
N LEU A 350 -17.69 -9.10 -9.90
CA LEU A 350 -18.50 -10.30 -10.10
C LEU A 350 -17.94 -11.13 -11.25
N SER A 351 -18.09 -12.46 -11.19
CA SER A 351 -17.78 -13.33 -12.33
C SER A 351 -18.76 -13.12 -13.49
N ALA A 352 -18.30 -13.24 -14.74
CA ALA A 352 -19.19 -13.40 -15.88
C ALA A 352 -19.94 -14.74 -15.75
N GLN A 353 -21.27 -14.68 -15.71
CA GLN A 353 -22.13 -15.86 -15.64
C GLN A 353 -22.01 -16.77 -16.86
#